data_AF-A0AA39PA44-F1
#
_entry.id   AF-A0AA39PA44-F1
#
_cell.length_a   1.000
_cell.length_b   1.000
_cell.length_c   1.000
_cell.angle_alpha   90.00
_cell.angle_beta   90.00
_cell.angle_gamma   90.00
#
_symmetry.space_group_name_H-M   'P 1'
#
loop_
_entity.id
_entity.type
_entity.pdbx_description
1 polymer ?
#
loop_
_entity_poly.entity_id
_entity_poly.type
_entity_poly.pdbx_seq_one_letter_code
_entity_poly.pdbx_strand_id
1 'polypeptide(L)'
;MSSFRLVAAYSTVLAFIIYILIEGIHNEANIGELSLTSSKIKFPDFSLYRQLATLDENDFPIDDSNRRVIIVGDIHGIALLHELSYKPSSDVLISVGDIVAKGPHTGSTKVLSYMATNNITAVRGNHDQKVIEWRAWLNWIHSLSGGSQFLQETRDKWNQAQHHGDIDIEDWVEEQTKLDKANSRWWKKVPDGWTLFGDHYEIAHSMSDTEFEYMVSRPLKLHAPSAHAYLAHAGILASDPHYKPSHKKQPLARVPVIPPGAKSSNTIPILRRLQELAVLTKVPQNLDPWVTLNIRGILNNKEVTRAKGGTPWSKIYNKDVDMCEGFEQSIHTAKNSRALPCHPATVIYGHAASRGLDVKRWTVGIDSGCVYGKRLTALVLGGRNSRVDFADSEELVRDIDDDDDDDDSDDDSDTNSEIASRSVIPFGDRGRAEIVSVSCK
;
A
#
# COMPACT_ATOMS: atom_id res chain seq x y z
N MET A 1 -49.34 -63.70 9.51
CA MET A 1 -48.59 -62.54 10.05
C MET A 1 -47.43 -62.04 9.16
N SER A 2 -46.96 -62.76 8.12
CA SER A 2 -45.82 -62.27 7.32
C SER A 2 -46.20 -61.32 6.17
N SER A 3 -47.35 -61.49 5.52
CA SER A 3 -47.82 -60.62 4.43
C SER A 3 -48.08 -59.17 4.88
N PHE A 4 -48.63 -58.98 6.09
CA PHE A 4 -48.93 -57.65 6.64
C PHE A 4 -47.66 -56.84 6.95
N ARG A 5 -46.56 -57.50 7.35
CA ARG A 5 -45.27 -56.85 7.60
C ARG A 5 -44.60 -56.41 6.31
N LEU A 6 -44.76 -57.19 5.23
CA LEU A 6 -44.25 -56.84 3.91
C LEU A 6 -44.97 -55.60 3.36
N VAL A 7 -46.31 -55.59 3.41
CA VAL A 7 -47.11 -54.45 2.96
C VAL A 7 -46.80 -53.19 3.77
N ALA A 8 -46.70 -53.29 5.10
CA ALA A 8 -46.34 -52.16 5.94
C ALA A 8 -44.95 -51.59 5.60
N ALA A 9 -43.95 -52.45 5.33
CA ALA A 9 -42.60 -52.05 4.95
C ALA A 9 -42.57 -51.34 3.59
N TYR A 10 -43.29 -51.87 2.58
CA TYR A 10 -43.39 -51.22 1.27
C TYR A 10 -44.11 -49.87 1.36
N SER A 11 -45.17 -49.77 2.17
CA SER A 11 -45.86 -48.50 2.39
C SER A 11 -44.98 -47.46 3.08
N THR A 12 -44.10 -47.86 4.02
CA THR A 12 -43.18 -46.93 4.68
C THR A 12 -42.09 -46.45 3.73
N VAL A 13 -41.51 -47.34 2.93
CA VAL A 13 -40.50 -46.96 1.93
C VAL A 13 -41.10 -46.05 0.86
N LEU A 14 -42.31 -46.36 0.38
CA LEU A 14 -42.99 -45.53 -0.60
C LEU A 14 -43.32 -44.13 -0.04
N ALA A 15 -43.81 -44.04 1.20
CA ALA A 15 -44.06 -42.77 1.85
C ALA A 15 -42.77 -41.94 2.04
N PHE A 16 -41.66 -42.61 2.37
CA PHE A 16 -40.35 -41.96 2.52
C PHE A 16 -39.80 -41.45 1.18
N ILE A 17 -39.95 -42.23 0.10
CA ILE A 17 -39.55 -41.81 -1.26
C ILE A 17 -40.41 -40.63 -1.73
N ILE A 18 -41.73 -40.67 -1.49
CA ILE A 18 -42.62 -39.56 -1.81
C ILE A 18 -42.24 -38.32 -1.00
N TYR A 19 -41.91 -38.47 0.29
CA TYR A 19 -41.44 -37.37 1.12
C TYR A 19 -40.12 -36.77 0.59
N ILE A 20 -39.13 -37.59 0.22
CA ILE A 20 -37.89 -37.11 -0.39
C ILE A 20 -38.15 -36.42 -1.74
N LEU A 21 -39.06 -36.94 -2.56
CA LEU A 21 -39.42 -36.31 -3.83
C LEU A 21 -40.15 -34.98 -3.62
N ILE A 22 -41.06 -34.89 -2.65
CA ILE A 22 -41.75 -33.66 -2.31
C ILE A 22 -40.79 -32.63 -1.72
N GLU A 23 -39.91 -33.02 -0.79
CA GLU A 23 -38.86 -32.15 -0.23
C GLU A 23 -37.82 -31.75 -1.29
N GLY A 24 -37.47 -32.64 -2.21
CA GLY A 24 -36.60 -32.37 -3.35
C GLY A 24 -37.22 -31.35 -4.31
N ILE A 25 -38.51 -31.51 -4.65
CA ILE A 25 -39.28 -30.56 -5.46
C ILE A 25 -39.50 -29.25 -4.69
N HIS A 26 -39.69 -29.27 -3.36
CA HIS A 26 -39.77 -28.06 -2.54
C HIS A 26 -38.43 -27.33 -2.47
N ASN A 27 -37.30 -28.04 -2.42
CA ASN A 27 -35.97 -27.44 -2.51
C ASN A 27 -35.70 -26.87 -3.91
N GLU A 28 -36.11 -27.55 -4.99
CA GLU A 28 -36.02 -27.01 -6.35
C GLU A 28 -36.99 -25.84 -6.60
N ALA A 29 -38.19 -25.86 -6.01
CA ALA A 29 -39.13 -24.75 -6.05
C ALA A 29 -38.69 -23.56 -5.19
N ASN A 30 -37.98 -23.79 -4.07
CA ASN A 30 -37.33 -22.73 -3.28
C ASN A 30 -36.05 -22.19 -3.94
N ILE A 31 -35.46 -22.92 -4.91
CA ILE A 31 -34.45 -22.40 -5.85
C ILE A 31 -35.14 -21.68 -7.04
N GLY A 32 -36.40 -22.00 -7.31
CA GLY A 32 -37.22 -21.50 -8.42
C GLY A 32 -38.16 -20.33 -8.09
N GLU A 33 -38.33 -19.93 -6.83
CA GLU A 33 -38.97 -18.67 -6.45
C GLU A 33 -37.93 -17.56 -6.50
N LEU A 34 -37.49 -17.33 -7.75
CA LEU A 34 -36.72 -16.21 -8.19
C LEU A 34 -37.53 -14.95 -7.85
N SER A 35 -37.24 -14.38 -6.69
CA SER A 35 -37.61 -13.02 -6.35
C SER A 35 -37.19 -12.13 -7.53
N LEU A 36 -38.17 -11.67 -8.30
CA LEU A 36 -38.05 -10.62 -9.30
C LEU A 36 -37.81 -9.27 -8.60
N THR A 37 -36.79 -9.23 -7.74
CA THR A 37 -36.26 -8.03 -7.11
C THR A 37 -34.78 -7.96 -7.46
N SER A 38 -34.45 -7.01 -8.35
CA SER A 38 -33.11 -6.56 -8.75
C SER A 38 -31.95 -7.50 -8.38
N SER A 39 -31.55 -8.39 -9.29
CA SER A 39 -30.31 -9.14 -9.13
C SER A 39 -29.13 -8.16 -9.08
N LYS A 40 -28.64 -7.88 -7.87
CA LYS A 40 -27.42 -7.09 -7.67
C LYS A 40 -26.30 -7.76 -8.46
N ILE A 41 -25.65 -7.01 -9.34
CA ILE A 41 -24.51 -7.51 -10.12
C ILE A 41 -23.43 -7.97 -9.13
N LYS A 42 -23.01 -9.23 -9.23
CA LYS A 42 -21.92 -9.77 -8.42
C LYS A 42 -20.59 -9.50 -9.12
N PHE A 43 -19.87 -8.49 -8.64
CA PHE A 43 -18.52 -8.17 -9.12
C PHE A 43 -17.50 -9.22 -8.66
N PRO A 44 -16.54 -9.62 -9.52
CA PRO A 44 -15.30 -10.24 -9.08
C PRO A 44 -14.52 -9.32 -8.13
N ASP A 45 -13.62 -9.90 -7.34
CA ASP A 45 -12.66 -9.11 -6.57
C ASP A 45 -11.55 -8.62 -7.50
N PHE A 46 -11.62 -7.34 -7.89
CA PHE A 46 -10.61 -6.70 -8.73
C PHE A 46 -9.39 -6.22 -7.94
N SER A 47 -9.45 -6.24 -6.61
CA SER A 47 -8.40 -5.63 -5.77
C SER A 47 -7.11 -6.43 -5.73
N LEU A 48 -7.22 -7.76 -5.80
CA LEU A 48 -6.10 -8.70 -5.88
C LEU A 48 -5.00 -8.40 -4.85
N TYR A 49 -5.39 -8.06 -3.62
CA TYR A 49 -4.45 -7.60 -2.60
C TYR A 49 -3.45 -8.67 -2.20
N ARG A 50 -2.16 -8.29 -2.16
CA ARG A 50 -1.13 -9.03 -1.45
C ARG A 50 -0.76 -8.25 -0.18
N GLN A 51 -1.12 -8.78 0.99
CA GLN A 51 -1.07 -8.00 2.24
C GLN A 51 0.35 -7.65 2.72
N LEU A 52 1.28 -8.60 2.66
CA LEU A 52 2.60 -8.48 3.28
C LEU A 52 3.62 -9.35 2.53
N ALA A 53 4.84 -8.85 2.41
CA ALA A 53 6.02 -9.69 2.17
C ALA A 53 7.12 -9.35 3.19
N THR A 54 8.01 -10.31 3.43
CA THR A 54 9.17 -10.14 4.31
C THR A 54 10.42 -10.23 3.45
N LEU A 55 11.27 -9.22 3.53
CA LEU A 55 12.55 -9.15 2.82
C LEU A 55 13.59 -9.96 3.59
N ASP A 56 14.42 -10.69 2.87
CA ASP A 56 15.59 -11.36 3.45
C ASP A 56 16.85 -10.48 3.36
N GLU A 57 17.99 -11.01 3.78
CA GLU A 57 19.27 -10.30 3.77
C GLU A 57 19.80 -10.00 2.36
N ASN A 58 19.34 -10.73 1.33
CA ASN A 58 19.71 -10.45 -0.06
C ASN A 58 18.86 -9.31 -0.63
N ASP A 59 17.58 -9.26 -0.25
CA ASP A 59 16.62 -8.23 -0.63
C ASP A 59 16.78 -6.93 0.17
N PHE A 60 17.37 -7.00 1.37
CA PHE A 60 17.66 -5.84 2.21
C PHE A 60 19.05 -5.97 2.89
N PRO A 61 20.15 -5.84 2.11
CA PRO A 61 21.52 -6.10 2.54
C PRO A 61 22.14 -4.94 3.34
N ILE A 62 21.51 -4.54 4.45
CA ILE A 62 21.98 -3.38 5.24
C ILE A 62 23.36 -3.61 5.89
N ASP A 63 23.73 -4.87 6.16
CA ASP A 63 25.00 -5.25 6.78
C ASP A 63 26.15 -5.45 5.76
N ASP A 64 25.85 -5.49 4.45
CA ASP A 64 26.85 -5.62 3.40
C ASP A 64 27.43 -4.25 3.03
N SER A 65 28.67 -3.99 3.47
CA SER A 65 29.38 -2.73 3.20
C SER A 65 29.63 -2.42 1.71
N ASN A 66 29.46 -3.40 0.81
CA ASN A 66 29.61 -3.22 -0.63
C ASN A 66 28.28 -2.96 -1.34
N ARG A 67 27.15 -3.11 -0.64
CA ARG A 67 25.82 -2.95 -1.21
C ARG A 67 25.07 -1.79 -0.58
N ARG A 68 24.24 -1.12 -1.37
CA ARG A 68 23.34 -0.06 -0.90
C ARG A 68 21.89 -0.46 -1.08
N VAL A 69 21.02 -0.01 -0.19
CA VAL A 69 19.58 -0.05 -0.37
C VAL A 69 19.10 1.37 -0.65
N ILE A 70 18.51 1.59 -1.82
CA ILE A 70 17.98 2.86 -2.27
C ILE A 70 16.46 2.75 -2.27
N ILE A 71 15.80 3.52 -1.41
CA ILE A 71 14.34 3.50 -1.26
C ILE A 71 13.80 4.81 -1.81
N VAL A 72 13.05 4.78 -2.92
CA VAL A 72 12.57 5.97 -3.63
C VAL A 72 11.10 6.27 -3.32
N GLY A 73 10.79 7.57 -3.21
CA GLY A 73 9.44 8.13 -3.03
C GLY A 73 8.50 7.91 -4.24
N ASP A 74 7.34 8.56 -4.18
CA ASP A 74 6.29 8.51 -5.21
C ASP A 74 6.82 9.01 -6.57
N ILE A 75 6.73 8.16 -7.59
CA ILE A 75 7.38 8.37 -8.90
C ILE A 75 6.42 9.03 -9.90
N HIS A 76 5.16 8.58 -9.93
CA HIS A 76 4.10 9.08 -10.80
C HIS A 76 4.52 9.24 -12.28
N GLY A 77 5.32 8.31 -12.80
CA GLY A 77 5.80 8.34 -14.18
C GLY A 77 6.81 9.45 -14.52
N ILE A 78 7.33 10.21 -13.56
CA ILE A 78 8.26 11.33 -13.84
C ILE A 78 9.74 10.89 -13.83
N ALA A 79 10.11 9.90 -13.01
CA ALA A 79 11.51 9.72 -12.63
C ALA A 79 12.46 9.16 -13.70
N LEU A 80 13.64 9.78 -13.78
CA LEU A 80 14.86 9.28 -14.41
C LEU A 80 15.71 8.54 -13.37
N LEU A 81 15.52 7.22 -13.21
CA LEU A 81 16.30 6.39 -12.26
C LEU A 81 17.83 6.51 -12.41
N HIS A 82 18.31 6.98 -13.56
CA HIS A 82 19.72 7.27 -13.82
C HIS A 82 20.31 8.32 -12.86
N GLU A 83 19.52 9.30 -12.41
CA GLU A 83 20.00 10.39 -11.56
C GLU A 83 20.36 9.92 -10.14
N LEU A 84 19.76 8.83 -9.68
CA LEU A 84 20.09 8.21 -8.39
C LEU A 84 21.42 7.43 -8.42
N SER A 85 22.11 7.39 -9.58
CA SER A 85 23.34 6.62 -9.78
C SER A 85 23.18 5.14 -9.35
N TYR A 86 21.98 4.59 -9.58
CA TYR A 86 21.62 3.21 -9.23
C TYR A 86 22.41 2.22 -10.10
N LYS A 87 23.03 1.24 -9.45
CA LYS A 87 23.79 0.16 -10.10
C LYS A 87 23.21 -1.19 -9.70
N PRO A 88 22.49 -1.91 -10.58
CA PRO A 88 21.90 -3.21 -10.25
C PRO A 88 22.88 -4.27 -9.73
N SER A 89 24.18 -4.14 -10.06
CA SER A 89 25.22 -5.07 -9.60
C SER A 89 25.62 -4.91 -8.14
N SER A 90 25.35 -3.74 -7.52
CA SER A 90 25.74 -3.43 -6.14
C SER A 90 24.61 -2.85 -5.30
N ASP A 91 23.53 -2.36 -5.92
CA ASP A 91 22.46 -1.66 -5.23
C ASP A 91 21.16 -2.46 -5.31
N VAL A 92 20.35 -2.35 -4.26
CA VAL A 92 18.94 -2.74 -4.25
C VAL A 92 18.10 -1.47 -4.37
N LEU A 93 17.15 -1.47 -5.30
CA LEU A 93 16.17 -0.41 -5.45
C LEU A 93 14.82 -0.86 -4.89
N ILE A 94 14.19 -0.02 -4.08
CA ILE A 94 12.86 -0.26 -3.51
C ILE A 94 12.00 0.99 -3.72
N SER A 95 10.76 0.86 -4.18
CA SER A 95 9.80 1.98 -4.27
C SER A 95 8.74 1.92 -3.17
N VAL A 96 8.35 3.09 -2.65
CA VAL A 96 7.22 3.24 -1.70
C VAL A 96 5.84 3.30 -2.38
N GLY A 97 5.76 2.99 -3.68
CA GLY A 97 4.51 2.96 -4.45
C GLY A 97 4.22 4.26 -5.18
N ASP A 98 3.03 4.36 -5.75
CA ASP A 98 2.61 5.42 -6.68
C ASP A 98 3.63 5.57 -7.81
N ILE A 99 3.87 4.45 -8.49
CA ILE A 99 4.81 4.33 -9.60
C ILE A 99 4.27 5.05 -10.84
N VAL A 100 2.95 4.98 -11.04
CA VAL A 100 2.24 5.46 -12.23
C VAL A 100 1.15 6.49 -11.90
N ALA A 101 0.50 7.01 -12.94
CA ALA A 101 -0.59 7.99 -12.91
C ALA A 101 -0.14 9.40 -12.44
N LYS A 102 -1.02 10.39 -12.61
CA LYS A 102 -0.81 11.84 -12.37
C LYS A 102 0.21 12.52 -13.30
N GLY A 103 1.37 11.90 -13.54
CA GLY A 103 2.33 12.38 -14.53
C GLY A 103 1.94 11.99 -15.96
N PRO A 104 2.80 12.28 -16.96
CA PRO A 104 2.52 11.93 -18.35
C PRO A 104 2.29 10.42 -18.53
N HIS A 105 1.28 10.05 -19.32
CA HIS A 105 0.97 8.65 -19.63
C HIS A 105 2.20 7.88 -20.17
N THR A 106 2.95 8.50 -21.09
CA THR A 106 4.19 7.92 -21.65
C THR A 106 5.27 7.70 -20.59
N GLY A 107 5.32 8.56 -19.58
CA GLY A 107 6.20 8.41 -18.41
C GLY A 107 5.79 7.22 -17.55
N SER A 108 4.50 7.10 -17.25
CA SER A 108 3.93 5.95 -16.51
C SER A 108 4.25 4.62 -17.20
N THR A 109 4.04 4.51 -18.52
CA THR A 109 4.36 3.28 -19.27
C THR A 109 5.85 2.95 -19.22
N LYS A 110 6.74 3.94 -19.41
CA LYS A 110 8.20 3.72 -19.39
C LYS A 110 8.70 3.28 -18.03
N VAL A 111 8.26 3.96 -16.96
CA VAL A 111 8.64 3.61 -15.59
C VAL A 111 8.12 2.22 -15.25
N LEU A 112 6.85 1.93 -15.54
CA LEU A 112 6.27 0.62 -15.27
C LEU A 112 7.01 -0.50 -16.00
N SER A 113 7.33 -0.31 -17.29
CA SER A 113 8.07 -1.27 -18.09
C SER A 113 9.46 -1.55 -17.52
N TYR A 114 10.17 -0.50 -17.07
CA TYR A 114 11.47 -0.67 -16.41
C TYR A 114 11.34 -1.44 -15.10
N MET A 115 10.37 -1.07 -14.26
CA MET A 115 10.13 -1.69 -12.95
C MET A 115 9.80 -3.18 -13.10
N ALA A 116 8.94 -3.53 -14.06
CA ALA A 116 8.55 -4.90 -14.37
C ALA A 116 9.71 -5.72 -14.95
N THR A 117 10.41 -5.19 -15.96
CA THR A 117 11.54 -5.87 -16.63
C THR A 117 12.67 -6.21 -15.66
N ASN A 118 12.93 -5.34 -14.68
CA ASN A 118 13.97 -5.54 -13.68
C ASN A 118 13.44 -6.13 -12.36
N ASN A 119 12.14 -6.47 -12.29
CA ASN A 119 11.45 -6.97 -11.10
C ASN A 119 11.77 -6.17 -9.82
N ILE A 120 11.78 -4.83 -9.91
CA ILE A 120 12.17 -3.93 -8.82
C ILE A 120 11.23 -4.10 -7.62
N THR A 121 11.77 -4.23 -6.41
CA THR A 121 10.97 -4.34 -5.19
C THR A 121 10.14 -3.07 -4.97
N ALA A 122 8.87 -3.23 -4.61
CA ALA A 122 8.00 -2.08 -4.32
C ALA A 122 6.85 -2.48 -3.39
N VAL A 123 6.29 -1.51 -2.68
CA VAL A 123 4.90 -1.61 -2.18
C VAL A 123 3.95 -0.97 -3.18
N ARG A 124 2.66 -1.33 -3.13
CA ARG A 124 1.63 -0.67 -3.93
C ARG A 124 1.25 0.67 -3.33
N GLY A 125 1.13 1.70 -4.18
CA GLY A 125 0.45 2.94 -3.85
C GLY A 125 -1.02 2.96 -4.21
N ASN A 126 -1.74 4.01 -3.78
CA ASN A 126 -3.17 4.11 -4.03
C ASN A 126 -3.50 4.37 -5.50
N HIS A 127 -2.58 4.97 -6.27
CA HIS A 127 -2.73 5.08 -7.73
C HIS A 127 -2.43 3.77 -8.43
N ASP A 128 -1.40 3.04 -7.98
CA ASP A 128 -1.08 1.70 -8.51
C ASP A 128 -2.26 0.74 -8.33
N GLN A 129 -2.88 0.77 -7.14
CA GLN A 129 -4.03 -0.08 -6.82
C GLN A 129 -5.22 0.18 -7.77
N LYS A 130 -5.51 1.44 -8.10
CA LYS A 130 -6.57 1.78 -9.07
C LYS A 130 -6.27 1.25 -10.47
N VAL A 131 -5.03 1.29 -10.92
CA VAL A 131 -4.63 0.72 -12.23
C VAL A 131 -4.82 -0.80 -12.25
N ILE A 132 -4.43 -1.50 -11.19
CA ILE A 132 -4.63 -2.94 -11.05
C ILE A 132 -6.12 -3.29 -11.13
N GLU A 133 -6.95 -2.57 -10.38
CA GLU A 133 -8.40 -2.77 -10.37
C GLU A 133 -9.00 -2.53 -11.75
N TRP A 134 -8.60 -1.46 -12.45
CA TRP A 134 -9.01 -1.19 -13.82
C TRP A 134 -8.61 -2.30 -14.80
N ARG A 135 -7.37 -2.81 -14.70
CA ARG A 135 -6.91 -3.90 -15.58
C ARG A 135 -7.67 -5.19 -15.30
N ALA A 136 -7.89 -5.54 -14.03
CA ALA A 136 -8.69 -6.70 -13.67
C ALA A 136 -10.14 -6.58 -14.17
N TRP A 137 -10.71 -5.38 -14.09
CA TRP A 137 -12.04 -5.09 -14.64
C TRP A 137 -12.07 -5.22 -16.17
N LEU A 138 -11.09 -4.66 -16.87
CA LEU A 138 -10.96 -4.76 -18.33
C LEU A 138 -10.90 -6.22 -18.77
N ASN A 139 -10.06 -7.03 -18.11
CA ASN A 139 -9.96 -8.47 -18.37
C ASN A 139 -11.32 -9.17 -18.20
N TRP A 140 -12.07 -8.81 -17.16
CA TRP A 140 -13.41 -9.36 -16.93
C TRP A 140 -14.39 -8.93 -18.02
N ILE A 141 -14.44 -7.66 -18.40
CA ILE A 141 -15.33 -7.18 -19.47
C ILE A 141 -15.01 -7.85 -20.80
N HIS A 142 -13.73 -7.98 -21.16
CA HIS A 142 -13.32 -8.69 -22.38
C HIS A 142 -13.71 -10.17 -22.38
N SER A 143 -13.78 -10.82 -21.21
CA SER A 143 -14.23 -12.21 -21.10
C SER A 143 -15.74 -12.39 -21.32
N LEU A 144 -16.53 -11.32 -21.22
CA LEU A 144 -17.98 -11.37 -21.37
C LEU A 144 -18.37 -11.17 -22.85
N SER A 145 -19.30 -12.00 -23.33
CA SER A 145 -19.84 -11.85 -24.68
C SER A 145 -20.44 -10.46 -24.91
N GLY A 146 -19.90 -9.73 -25.88
CA GLY A 146 -20.29 -8.35 -26.22
C GLY A 146 -19.58 -7.25 -25.41
N GLY A 147 -18.70 -7.59 -24.46
CA GLY A 147 -18.00 -6.60 -23.64
C GLY A 147 -16.96 -5.80 -24.44
N SER A 148 -16.19 -6.47 -25.29
CA SER A 148 -15.24 -5.81 -26.21
C SER A 148 -15.94 -4.86 -27.19
N GLN A 149 -17.12 -5.26 -27.70
CA GLN A 149 -17.91 -4.42 -28.59
C GLN A 149 -18.38 -3.15 -27.86
N PHE A 150 -18.90 -3.29 -26.63
CA PHE A 150 -19.29 -2.14 -25.80
C PHE A 150 -18.12 -1.18 -25.59
N LEU A 151 -16.94 -1.69 -25.23
CA LEU A 151 -15.76 -0.85 -25.01
C LEU A 151 -15.35 -0.11 -26.28
N GLN A 152 -15.35 -0.79 -27.43
CA GLN A 152 -15.01 -0.18 -28.71
C GLN A 152 -16.02 0.90 -29.14
N GLU A 153 -17.31 0.60 -29.10
CA GLU A 153 -18.36 1.57 -29.45
C GLU A 153 -18.34 2.80 -28.53
N THR A 154 -18.12 2.58 -27.23
CA THR A 154 -18.05 3.67 -26.24
C THR A 154 -16.79 4.51 -26.45
N ARG A 155 -15.66 3.88 -26.80
CA ARG A 155 -14.42 4.57 -27.17
C ARG A 155 -14.62 5.44 -28.41
N ASP A 156 -15.27 4.93 -29.44
CA ASP A 156 -15.52 5.68 -30.67
C ASP A 156 -16.38 6.92 -30.41
N LYS A 157 -17.41 6.80 -29.54
CA LYS A 157 -18.20 7.94 -29.07
C LYS A 157 -17.36 8.96 -28.30
N TRP A 158 -16.47 8.49 -27.42
CA TRP A 158 -15.59 9.38 -26.67
C TRP A 158 -14.63 10.14 -27.59
N ASN A 159 -13.97 9.43 -28.50
CA ASN A 159 -13.09 10.04 -29.49
C ASN A 159 -13.84 11.10 -30.31
N GLN A 160 -15.06 10.82 -30.77
CA GLN A 160 -15.87 11.80 -31.48
C GLN A 160 -16.20 13.02 -30.62
N ALA A 161 -16.54 12.83 -29.34
CA ALA A 161 -16.84 13.93 -28.43
C ALA A 161 -15.62 14.85 -28.22
N GLN A 162 -14.43 14.28 -28.01
CA GLN A 162 -13.19 15.04 -27.85
C GLN A 162 -12.83 15.90 -29.07
N HIS A 163 -13.23 15.50 -30.28
CA HIS A 163 -12.99 16.32 -31.48
C HIS A 163 -13.84 17.59 -31.54
N HIS A 164 -14.94 17.67 -30.77
CA HIS A 164 -15.89 18.79 -30.82
C HIS A 164 -15.66 19.86 -29.74
N GLY A 165 -14.62 19.72 -28.91
CA GLY A 165 -14.24 20.70 -27.90
C GLY A 165 -13.54 20.08 -26.70
N ASP A 166 -13.21 20.93 -25.73
CA ASP A 166 -12.69 20.50 -24.44
C ASP A 166 -13.87 20.05 -23.56
N ILE A 167 -14.07 18.73 -23.47
CA ILE A 167 -15.15 18.11 -22.70
C ILE A 167 -14.51 17.39 -21.52
N ASP A 168 -14.99 17.70 -20.31
CA ASP A 168 -14.59 16.96 -19.13
C ASP A 168 -15.06 15.50 -19.23
N ILE A 169 -14.12 14.59 -19.00
CA ILE A 169 -14.35 13.16 -19.18
C ILE A 169 -15.27 12.56 -18.12
N GLU A 170 -15.25 13.09 -16.89
CA GLU A 170 -16.11 12.60 -15.81
C GLU A 170 -17.56 12.98 -16.11
N ASP A 171 -17.77 14.24 -16.51
CA ASP A 171 -19.08 14.74 -16.94
C ASP A 171 -19.60 13.93 -18.13
N TRP A 172 -18.76 13.68 -19.14
CA TRP A 172 -19.14 12.90 -20.32
C TRP A 172 -19.53 11.45 -19.96
N VAL A 173 -18.75 10.78 -19.11
CA VAL A 173 -19.05 9.41 -18.64
C VAL A 173 -20.36 9.37 -17.86
N GLU A 174 -20.62 10.36 -16.99
CA GLU A 174 -21.86 10.46 -16.23
C GLU A 174 -23.07 10.64 -17.15
N GLU A 175 -22.95 11.50 -18.17
CA GLU A 175 -23.98 11.70 -19.18
C GLU A 175 -24.24 10.43 -20.00
N GLN A 176 -23.18 9.75 -20.49
CA GLN A 176 -23.34 8.54 -21.30
C GLN A 176 -23.99 7.40 -20.50
N THR A 177 -23.67 7.27 -19.21
CA THR A 177 -24.32 6.31 -18.31
C THR A 177 -25.84 6.51 -18.27
N LYS A 178 -26.31 7.75 -18.41
CA LYS A 178 -27.73 8.10 -18.44
C LYS A 178 -28.34 7.94 -19.83
N LEU A 179 -27.63 8.33 -20.89
CA LEU A 179 -28.16 8.42 -22.26
C LEU A 179 -28.12 7.09 -23.04
N ASP A 180 -27.07 6.29 -22.88
CA ASP A 180 -26.89 5.05 -23.64
C ASP A 180 -27.70 3.88 -23.04
N LYS A 181 -29.02 3.95 -23.25
CA LYS A 181 -29.96 2.93 -22.77
C LYS A 181 -29.70 1.56 -23.39
N ALA A 182 -29.21 1.52 -24.63
CA ALA A 182 -28.89 0.27 -25.33
C ALA A 182 -27.79 -0.51 -24.60
N ASN A 183 -26.78 0.19 -24.06
CA ASN A 183 -25.69 -0.40 -23.28
C ASN A 183 -25.89 -0.32 -21.76
N SER A 184 -27.11 -0.06 -21.26
CA SER A 184 -27.36 0.09 -19.81
C SER A 184 -26.84 -1.09 -18.98
N ARG A 185 -26.87 -2.31 -19.52
CA ARG A 185 -26.33 -3.51 -18.84
C ARG A 185 -24.82 -3.45 -18.62
N TRP A 186 -24.09 -2.75 -19.49
CA TRP A 186 -22.64 -2.58 -19.44
C TRP A 186 -22.23 -1.40 -18.56
N TRP A 187 -22.96 -0.28 -18.65
CA TRP A 187 -22.77 0.84 -17.75
C TRP A 187 -22.95 0.45 -16.27
N LYS A 188 -23.93 -0.41 -15.95
CA LYS A 188 -24.09 -0.99 -14.60
C LYS A 188 -22.93 -1.87 -14.15
N LYS A 189 -22.04 -2.27 -15.05
CA LYS A 189 -20.83 -3.05 -14.76
C LYS A 189 -19.61 -2.16 -14.57
N VAL A 190 -19.67 -0.85 -14.84
CA VAL A 190 -18.62 0.08 -14.41
C VAL A 190 -18.84 0.32 -12.91
N PRO A 191 -17.84 0.09 -12.04
CA PRO A 191 -17.98 0.35 -10.61
C PRO A 191 -18.31 1.82 -10.31
N ASP A 192 -19.03 2.07 -9.22
CA ASP A 192 -19.38 3.44 -8.82
C ASP A 192 -18.12 4.29 -8.56
N GLY A 193 -18.11 5.51 -9.10
CA GLY A 193 -16.98 6.45 -8.95
C GLY A 193 -15.78 6.14 -9.84
N TRP A 194 -15.91 5.22 -10.81
CA TRP A 194 -14.87 4.94 -11.80
C TRP A 194 -15.14 5.68 -13.11
N THR A 195 -14.13 6.39 -13.60
CA THR A 195 -14.19 7.14 -14.87
C THR A 195 -13.55 6.34 -16.00
N LEU A 196 -14.37 5.81 -16.91
CA LEU A 196 -13.87 5.18 -18.14
C LEU A 196 -13.03 6.17 -18.95
N PHE A 197 -11.93 5.69 -19.53
CA PHE A 197 -10.99 6.48 -20.34
C PHE A 197 -10.18 7.55 -19.58
N GLY A 198 -10.32 7.62 -18.25
CA GLY A 198 -9.47 8.46 -17.42
C GLY A 198 -8.04 7.93 -17.33
N ASP A 199 -7.16 8.67 -16.66
CA ASP A 199 -5.73 8.35 -16.58
C ASP A 199 -5.44 6.91 -16.12
N HIS A 200 -6.05 6.47 -15.01
CA HIS A 200 -5.88 5.09 -14.52
C HIS A 200 -6.38 4.04 -15.52
N TYR A 201 -7.48 4.33 -16.22
CA TYR A 201 -8.02 3.44 -17.26
C TYR A 201 -7.02 3.31 -18.41
N GLU A 202 -6.49 4.43 -18.90
CA GLU A 202 -5.59 4.40 -20.06
C GLU A 202 -4.31 3.65 -19.75
N ILE A 203 -3.74 3.86 -18.56
CA ILE A 203 -2.57 3.10 -18.11
C ILE A 203 -2.90 1.59 -18.07
N ALA A 204 -4.03 1.21 -17.46
CA ALA A 204 -4.47 -0.17 -17.38
C ALA A 204 -4.75 -0.80 -18.75
N HIS A 205 -5.32 -0.03 -19.68
CA HIS A 205 -5.59 -0.47 -21.04
C HIS A 205 -4.29 -0.68 -21.83
N SER A 206 -3.31 0.20 -21.66
CA SER A 206 -2.02 0.15 -22.37
C SER A 206 -1.04 -0.90 -21.84
N MET A 207 -1.20 -1.36 -20.59
CA MET A 207 -0.23 -2.25 -19.95
C MET A 207 -0.25 -3.67 -20.53
N SER A 208 0.92 -4.28 -20.57
CA SER A 208 1.09 -5.70 -20.90
C SER A 208 0.69 -6.61 -19.74
N ASP A 209 0.48 -7.90 -20.03
CA ASP A 209 0.16 -8.89 -18.99
C ASP A 209 1.33 -9.07 -18.00
N THR A 210 2.58 -9.00 -18.46
CA THR A 210 3.77 -9.07 -17.59
C THR A 210 3.85 -7.88 -16.63
N GLU A 211 3.53 -6.67 -17.10
CA GLU A 211 3.47 -5.48 -16.24
C GLU A 211 2.33 -5.58 -15.22
N PHE A 212 1.16 -6.11 -15.64
CA PHE A 212 0.04 -6.36 -14.74
C PHE A 212 0.39 -7.41 -13.66
N GLU A 213 0.99 -8.54 -14.04
CA GLU A 213 1.48 -9.56 -13.11
C GLU A 213 2.52 -9.00 -12.13
N TYR A 214 3.43 -8.17 -12.62
CA TYR A 214 4.39 -7.45 -11.78
C TYR A 214 3.67 -6.59 -10.73
N MET A 215 2.72 -5.74 -11.13
CA MET A 215 1.97 -4.88 -10.20
C MET A 215 1.15 -5.72 -9.19
N VAL A 216 0.48 -6.78 -9.64
CA VAL A 216 -0.26 -7.70 -8.77
C VAL A 216 0.68 -8.41 -7.78
N SER A 217 1.93 -8.69 -8.16
CA SER A 217 2.89 -9.32 -7.25
C SER A 217 3.37 -8.40 -6.11
N ARG A 218 3.26 -7.06 -6.26
CA ARG A 218 3.71 -6.10 -5.24
C ARG A 218 2.79 -6.13 -4.01
N PRO A 219 3.32 -6.24 -2.79
CA PRO A 219 2.53 -6.24 -1.56
C PRO A 219 2.12 -4.82 -1.13
N LEU A 220 1.16 -4.73 -0.20
CA LEU A 220 0.81 -3.47 0.47
C LEU A 220 1.86 -3.02 1.48
N LYS A 221 2.58 -3.99 2.09
CA LYS A 221 3.60 -3.76 3.12
C LYS A 221 4.81 -4.65 2.88
N LEU A 222 5.99 -4.13 3.18
CA LEU A 222 7.22 -4.89 3.32
C LEU A 222 7.70 -4.85 4.77
N HIS A 223 8.13 -6.00 5.28
CA HIS A 223 8.85 -6.12 6.55
C HIS A 223 10.31 -6.42 6.26
N ALA A 224 11.23 -5.60 6.77
CA ALA A 224 12.67 -5.78 6.66
C ALA A 224 13.26 -6.07 8.05
N PRO A 225 13.35 -7.36 8.46
CA PRO A 225 13.80 -7.73 9.80
C PRO A 225 15.26 -7.36 10.09
N SER A 226 16.15 -7.41 9.08
CA SER A 226 17.57 -7.05 9.22
C SER A 226 17.77 -5.59 9.64
N ALA A 227 16.81 -4.73 9.29
CA ALA A 227 16.85 -3.29 9.57
C ALA A 227 15.82 -2.85 10.62
N HIS A 228 15.02 -3.78 11.16
CA HIS A 228 13.90 -3.48 12.04
C HIS A 228 13.00 -2.38 11.48
N ALA A 229 12.60 -2.57 10.22
CA ALA A 229 11.88 -1.56 9.46
C ALA A 229 10.67 -2.13 8.71
N TYR A 230 9.74 -1.23 8.41
CA TYR A 230 8.59 -1.46 7.56
C TYR A 230 8.58 -0.47 6.41
N LEU A 231 8.08 -0.91 5.26
CA LEU A 231 7.72 -0.03 4.16
C LEU A 231 6.24 -0.20 3.89
N ALA A 232 5.54 0.92 3.71
CA ALA A 232 4.15 0.99 3.30
C ALA A 232 3.95 2.30 2.54
N HIS A 233 2.99 2.35 1.63
CA HIS A 233 2.80 3.55 0.82
C HIS A 233 2.36 4.75 1.66
N ALA A 234 1.28 4.65 2.45
CA ALA A 234 0.83 5.76 3.27
C ALA A 234 1.29 5.67 4.73
N GLY A 235 1.04 4.55 5.41
CA GLY A 235 1.43 4.44 6.82
C GLY A 235 1.04 3.16 7.53
N ILE A 236 1.63 2.99 8.71
CA ILE A 236 1.43 1.86 9.64
C ILE A 236 1.26 2.44 11.04
N LEU A 237 0.31 1.95 11.82
CA LEU A 237 0.15 2.32 13.22
C LEU A 237 0.89 1.33 14.13
N ALA A 238 1.59 1.83 15.15
CA ALA A 238 2.29 0.98 16.11
C ALA A 238 1.33 0.31 17.10
N SER A 239 0.16 0.93 17.30
CA SER A 239 -0.87 0.56 18.28
C SER A 239 -2.26 0.92 17.75
N ASP A 240 -3.30 0.26 18.24
CA ASP A 240 -4.70 0.61 17.95
C ASP A 240 -5.10 1.90 18.69
N PRO A 241 -5.51 2.97 18.00
CA PRO A 241 -5.83 4.27 18.61
C PRO A 241 -7.01 4.24 19.59
N HIS A 242 -7.80 3.17 19.61
CA HIS A 242 -8.92 2.98 20.55
C HIS A 242 -8.48 2.55 21.96
N TYR A 243 -7.24 2.10 22.13
CA TYR A 243 -6.72 1.68 23.42
C TYR A 243 -5.56 2.55 23.88
N LYS A 244 -5.38 2.65 25.21
CA LYS A 244 -4.16 3.24 25.77
C LYS A 244 -2.93 2.42 25.33
N PRO A 245 -1.75 3.04 25.16
CA PRO A 245 -0.54 2.33 24.74
C PRO A 245 -0.16 1.14 25.64
N SER A 246 -0.42 1.23 26.95
CA SER A 246 -0.16 0.15 27.92
C SER A 246 -1.23 -0.96 27.97
N HIS A 247 -2.28 -0.87 27.14
CA HIS A 247 -3.37 -1.82 27.19
C HIS A 247 -2.92 -3.21 26.69
N LYS A 248 -3.41 -4.28 27.33
CA LYS A 248 -2.99 -5.67 27.05
C LYS A 248 -3.20 -6.16 25.61
N LYS A 249 -4.02 -5.47 24.81
CA LYS A 249 -4.25 -5.78 23.40
C LYS A 249 -3.23 -5.12 22.47
N GLN A 250 -2.46 -4.15 22.96
CA GLN A 250 -1.44 -3.49 22.15
C GLN A 250 -0.24 -4.41 21.94
N PRO A 251 0.28 -4.51 20.71
CA PRO A 251 1.43 -5.35 20.41
C PRO A 251 2.70 -4.89 21.15
N LEU A 252 2.83 -3.59 21.40
CA LEU A 252 3.98 -3.01 22.10
C LEU A 252 3.91 -3.16 23.64
N ALA A 253 2.73 -3.42 24.21
CA ALA A 253 2.55 -3.49 25.66
C ALA A 253 2.95 -4.84 26.30
N ARG A 254 3.42 -5.80 25.50
CA ARG A 254 3.68 -7.17 25.95
C ARG A 254 4.88 -7.75 25.20
N VAL A 255 5.74 -8.43 25.94
CA VAL A 255 6.76 -9.31 25.36
C VAL A 255 6.05 -10.46 24.61
N PRO A 256 6.37 -10.72 23.33
CA PRO A 256 5.80 -11.84 22.60
C PRO A 256 6.14 -13.20 23.23
N VAL A 257 5.30 -14.20 22.97
CA VAL A 257 5.54 -15.57 23.42
C VAL A 257 6.31 -16.33 22.34
N ILE A 258 7.46 -16.90 22.69
CA ILE A 258 8.26 -17.73 21.79
C ILE A 258 7.55 -19.09 21.60
N PRO A 259 7.30 -19.53 20.35
CA PRO A 259 6.70 -20.84 20.09
C PRO A 259 7.54 -22.00 20.67
N PRO A 260 6.90 -23.05 21.21
CA PRO A 260 7.61 -24.24 21.69
C PRO A 260 8.48 -24.84 20.57
N GLY A 261 9.78 -25.03 20.83
CA GLY A 261 10.72 -25.63 19.88
C GLY A 261 11.71 -24.67 19.20
N ALA A 262 11.55 -23.36 19.36
CA ALA A 262 12.57 -22.38 18.94
C ALA A 262 13.78 -22.44 19.91
N LYS A 263 14.74 -23.31 19.61
CA LYS A 263 16.00 -23.41 20.36
C LYS A 263 16.95 -22.30 19.91
N SER A 264 17.14 -21.27 20.74
CA SER A 264 18.18 -20.26 20.54
C SER A 264 18.75 -19.83 21.88
N SER A 265 20.07 -19.65 21.95
CA SER A 265 20.75 -19.04 23.11
C SER A 265 20.50 -17.53 23.19
N ASN A 266 20.17 -16.87 22.07
CA ASN A 266 19.77 -15.47 22.02
C ASN A 266 18.31 -15.35 21.56
N THR A 267 17.42 -14.97 22.48
CA THR A 267 15.98 -14.89 22.26
C THR A 267 15.52 -13.53 21.75
N ILE A 268 16.32 -12.47 21.90
CA ILE A 268 15.93 -11.10 21.57
C ILE A 268 15.58 -10.93 20.08
N PRO A 269 16.38 -11.42 19.11
CA PRO A 269 16.03 -11.30 17.69
C PRO A 269 14.70 -11.98 17.34
N ILE A 270 14.42 -13.14 17.97
CA ILE A 270 13.16 -13.88 17.78
C ILE A 270 11.99 -13.07 18.34
N LEU A 271 12.12 -12.59 19.58
CA LEU A 271 11.08 -11.77 20.23
C LEU A 271 10.79 -10.50 19.44
N ARG A 272 11.83 -9.82 18.94
CA ARG A 272 11.69 -8.61 18.16
C ARG A 272 10.96 -8.87 16.85
N ARG A 273 11.33 -9.93 16.12
CA ARG A 273 10.61 -10.33 14.90
C ARG A 273 9.13 -10.66 15.19
N LEU A 274 8.83 -11.34 16.30
CA LEU A 274 7.45 -11.63 16.69
C LEU A 274 6.66 -10.36 17.06
N GLN A 275 7.30 -9.40 17.72
CA GLN A 275 6.70 -8.10 18.03
C GLN A 275 6.39 -7.32 16.75
N GLU A 276 7.34 -7.30 15.82
CA GLU A 276 7.19 -6.58 14.55
C GLU A 276 6.06 -7.15 13.70
N LEU A 277 6.00 -8.47 13.59
CA LEU A 277 4.87 -9.15 12.96
C LEU A 277 3.55 -8.86 13.70
N ALA A 278 3.56 -8.75 15.03
CA ALA A 278 2.37 -8.39 15.79
C ALA A 278 1.88 -6.97 15.49
N VAL A 279 2.78 -5.99 15.27
CA VAL A 279 2.38 -4.65 14.80
C VAL A 279 1.66 -4.74 13.46
N LEU A 280 2.22 -5.50 12.51
CA LEU A 280 1.64 -5.64 11.16
C LEU A 280 0.34 -6.44 11.10
N THR A 281 0.13 -7.37 12.05
CA THR A 281 -0.96 -8.37 11.97
C THR A 281 -2.01 -8.28 13.09
N LYS A 282 -1.75 -7.55 14.18
CA LYS A 282 -2.68 -7.45 15.32
C LYS A 282 -3.26 -6.05 15.53
N VAL A 283 -2.72 -5.02 14.89
CA VAL A 283 -3.31 -3.68 14.87
C VAL A 283 -4.39 -3.67 13.77
N PRO A 284 -5.68 -3.50 14.09
CA PRO A 284 -6.76 -3.66 13.11
C PRO A 284 -6.62 -2.77 11.88
N GLN A 285 -6.17 -1.53 12.09
CA GLN A 285 -6.00 -0.55 11.02
C GLN A 285 -4.90 -0.99 10.03
N ASN A 286 -3.88 -1.71 10.48
CA ASN A 286 -2.85 -2.23 9.59
C ASN A 286 -3.35 -3.40 8.74
N LEU A 287 -4.46 -4.05 9.09
CA LEU A 287 -5.07 -5.13 8.30
C LEU A 287 -5.98 -4.60 7.18
N ASP A 288 -6.35 -3.32 7.25
CA ASP A 288 -7.20 -2.67 6.25
C ASP A 288 -6.33 -2.13 5.09
N PRO A 289 -6.51 -2.64 3.85
CA PRO A 289 -5.81 -2.11 2.69
C PRO A 289 -6.01 -0.61 2.48
N TRP A 290 -7.23 -0.11 2.72
CA TRP A 290 -7.54 1.30 2.52
C TRP A 290 -6.67 2.17 3.42
N VAL A 291 -6.48 1.76 4.68
CA VAL A 291 -5.62 2.49 5.62
C VAL A 291 -4.18 2.51 5.14
N THR A 292 -3.63 1.35 4.80
CA THR A 292 -2.22 1.21 4.38
C THR A 292 -1.91 2.07 3.15
N LEU A 293 -2.91 2.25 2.28
CA LEU A 293 -2.81 3.01 1.05
C LEU A 293 -3.16 4.50 1.19
N ASN A 294 -3.88 4.93 2.24
CA ASN A 294 -4.46 6.29 2.26
C ASN A 294 -4.33 7.05 3.59
N ILE A 295 -3.83 6.44 4.67
CA ILE A 295 -3.80 7.09 5.98
C ILE A 295 -2.90 8.35 5.97
N ARG A 296 -3.46 9.47 6.44
CA ARG A 296 -2.71 10.71 6.70
C ARG A 296 -2.74 11.12 8.17
N GLY A 297 -3.77 10.74 8.92
CA GLY A 297 -3.92 11.10 10.32
C GLY A 297 -4.99 10.30 11.05
N ILE A 298 -5.13 10.59 12.35
CA ILE A 298 -6.15 10.06 13.24
C ILE A 298 -6.96 11.23 13.80
N LEU A 299 -8.29 11.13 13.68
CA LEU A 299 -9.23 12.13 14.17
C LEU A 299 -9.43 12.02 15.69
N ASN A 300 -10.09 13.02 16.27
CA ASN A 300 -10.37 13.06 17.72
C ASN A 300 -11.20 11.86 18.19
N ASN A 301 -12.10 11.36 17.35
CA ASN A 301 -12.91 10.18 17.59
C ASN A 301 -12.16 8.84 17.38
N LYS A 302 -10.84 8.88 17.16
CA LYS A 302 -9.95 7.72 16.94
C LYS A 302 -10.05 7.04 15.57
N GLU A 303 -10.86 7.60 14.67
CA GLU A 303 -10.93 7.12 13.30
C GLU A 303 -9.75 7.59 12.46
N VAL A 304 -9.33 6.73 11.54
CA VAL A 304 -8.32 7.03 10.52
C VAL A 304 -8.87 8.01 9.49
N THR A 305 -8.00 8.85 8.91
CA THR A 305 -8.41 9.78 7.86
C THR A 305 -7.32 9.98 6.81
N ARG A 306 -7.76 10.19 5.57
CA ARG A 306 -6.95 10.65 4.44
C ARG A 306 -7.00 12.17 4.22
N ALA A 307 -7.82 12.88 4.99
CA ALA A 307 -7.96 14.33 4.89
C ALA A 307 -6.82 15.06 5.62
N LYS A 308 -6.70 16.38 5.41
CA LYS A 308 -5.71 17.23 6.11
C LYS A 308 -6.00 17.43 7.61
N GLY A 309 -7.08 16.87 8.14
CA GLY A 309 -7.48 16.97 9.55
C GLY A 309 -6.93 15.87 10.46
N GLY A 310 -7.01 16.10 11.77
CA GLY A 310 -6.56 15.14 12.79
C GLY A 310 -5.07 15.22 13.10
N THR A 311 -4.61 14.36 14.01
CA THR A 311 -3.18 14.24 14.34
C THR A 311 -2.50 13.35 13.30
N PRO A 312 -1.39 13.79 12.67
CA PRO A 312 -0.65 12.95 11.73
C PRO A 312 -0.30 11.58 12.33
N TRP A 313 -0.54 10.51 11.57
CA TRP A 313 -0.32 9.16 12.06
C TRP A 313 1.15 8.94 12.45
N SER A 314 2.08 9.57 11.71
CA SER A 314 3.53 9.51 11.98
C SER A 314 3.88 10.08 13.35
N LYS A 315 3.22 11.17 13.79
CA LYS A 315 3.40 11.72 15.16
C LYS A 315 2.94 10.74 16.23
N ILE A 316 1.82 10.04 16.01
CA ILE A 316 1.30 9.03 16.94
C ILE A 316 2.22 7.81 16.99
N TYR A 317 2.69 7.34 15.83
CA TYR A 317 3.61 6.22 15.73
C TYR A 317 4.90 6.47 16.53
N ASN A 318 5.55 7.62 16.31
CA ASN A 318 6.78 7.96 17.05
C ASN A 318 6.51 8.02 18.55
N LYS A 319 5.43 8.69 18.98
CA LYS A 319 5.05 8.76 20.39
C LYS A 319 4.87 7.38 21.02
N ASP A 320 4.25 6.44 20.31
CA ASP A 320 4.01 5.08 20.80
C ASP A 320 5.31 4.27 20.89
N VAL A 321 6.18 4.42 19.90
CA VAL A 321 7.45 3.72 19.80
C VAL A 321 8.52 4.28 20.74
N ASP A 322 8.48 5.57 21.08
CA ASP A 322 9.40 6.21 22.04
C ASP A 322 9.21 5.71 23.48
N MET A 323 8.11 4.99 23.75
CA MET A 323 7.92 4.31 25.04
C MET A 323 8.64 2.95 25.12
N CYS A 324 9.23 2.45 24.03
CA CYS A 324 9.90 1.14 24.01
C CYS A 324 11.28 1.19 24.70
N GLU A 325 11.47 0.38 25.75
CA GLU A 325 12.74 0.31 26.51
C GLU A 325 13.42 -1.08 26.47
N GLY A 326 12.93 -2.00 25.66
CA GLY A 326 13.44 -3.35 25.49
C GLY A 326 12.68 -4.42 26.28
N PHE A 327 13.04 -5.69 26.10
CA PHE A 327 12.32 -6.83 26.70
C PHE A 327 12.74 -7.19 28.14
N GLU A 328 13.64 -6.43 28.76
CA GLU A 328 14.20 -6.78 30.06
C GLU A 328 13.22 -6.53 31.23
N GLN A 329 13.15 -7.50 32.14
CA GLN A 329 12.11 -7.62 33.15
C GLN A 329 12.21 -6.59 34.30
N SER A 330 13.37 -5.95 34.47
CA SER A 330 13.66 -4.96 35.53
C SER A 330 12.90 -3.63 35.34
N ILE A 331 12.56 -3.29 34.10
CA ILE A 331 11.88 -2.05 33.70
C ILE A 331 10.45 -1.97 34.28
N HIS A 332 9.83 -3.11 34.57
CA HIS A 332 8.45 -3.22 35.05
C HIS A 332 8.22 -2.86 36.53
N THR A 333 9.28 -2.51 37.28
CA THR A 333 9.18 -2.26 38.72
C THR A 333 8.95 -0.78 39.10
N ALA A 334 9.07 0.14 38.15
CA ALA A 334 8.75 1.55 38.38
C ALA A 334 7.23 1.79 38.22
N LYS A 335 6.52 1.98 39.34
CA LYS A 335 5.05 2.20 39.40
C LYS A 335 4.51 3.41 38.59
N ASN A 336 5.37 4.19 37.93
CA ASN A 336 5.02 5.40 37.17
C ASN A 336 5.71 5.50 35.78
N SER A 337 6.37 4.45 35.26
CA SER A 337 7.02 4.57 33.94
C SER A 337 5.99 4.48 32.81
N ARG A 338 6.13 5.34 31.80
CA ARG A 338 5.43 5.21 30.50
C ARG A 338 6.05 4.10 29.64
N ALA A 339 7.07 3.42 30.15
CA ALA A 339 7.85 2.40 29.46
C ALA A 339 7.01 1.19 29.05
N LEU A 340 7.29 0.67 27.85
CA LEU A 340 6.69 -0.51 27.26
C LEU A 340 7.79 -1.55 26.96
N PRO A 341 7.49 -2.84 27.16
CA PRO A 341 8.47 -3.92 26.96
C PRO A 341 8.57 -4.27 25.48
N CYS A 342 9.11 -3.35 24.69
CA CYS A 342 9.21 -3.46 23.26
C CYS A 342 10.52 -2.87 22.74
N HIS A 343 10.84 -3.17 21.48
CA HIS A 343 11.88 -2.47 20.74
C HIS A 343 11.28 -1.62 19.62
N PRO A 344 11.90 -0.48 19.28
CA PRO A 344 11.41 0.37 18.21
C PRO A 344 11.64 -0.24 16.82
N ALA A 345 10.86 0.21 15.85
CA ALA A 345 10.99 -0.15 14.43
C ALA A 345 10.67 1.06 13.55
N THR A 346 11.40 1.23 12.45
CA THR A 346 11.26 2.41 11.57
C THR A 346 10.21 2.18 10.48
N VAL A 347 9.38 3.17 10.15
CA VAL A 347 8.48 3.12 8.99
C VAL A 347 8.96 4.07 7.90
N ILE A 348 9.11 3.57 6.68
CA ILE A 348 9.43 4.39 5.50
C ILE A 348 8.20 4.42 4.59
N TYR A 349 7.81 5.62 4.12
CA TYR A 349 6.55 5.82 3.41
C TYR A 349 6.58 7.00 2.42
N GLY A 350 5.54 7.10 1.59
CA GLY A 350 5.31 8.15 0.60
C GLY A 350 3.94 8.84 0.76
N HIS A 351 3.14 8.94 -0.31
CA HIS A 351 1.72 9.33 -0.36
C HIS A 351 1.35 10.79 -0.02
N ALA A 352 2.04 11.38 0.95
CA ALA A 352 1.64 12.62 1.61
C ALA A 352 2.37 13.85 1.05
N ALA A 353 2.51 13.99 -0.28
CA ALA A 353 3.20 15.09 -0.98
C ALA A 353 2.90 16.51 -0.43
N SER A 354 1.69 16.74 0.08
CA SER A 354 1.31 18.01 0.70
C SER A 354 2.09 18.35 1.98
N ARG A 355 2.83 17.39 2.55
CA ARG A 355 3.74 17.57 3.69
C ARG A 355 5.21 17.57 3.25
N GLY A 356 5.47 17.29 1.97
CA GLY A 356 6.84 17.14 1.45
C GLY A 356 7.63 16.05 2.18
N LEU A 357 8.94 16.28 2.28
CA LEU A 357 9.87 15.44 3.02
C LEU A 357 9.55 15.50 4.53
N ASP A 358 9.02 14.41 5.10
CA ASP A 358 8.54 14.35 6.49
C ASP A 358 9.39 13.38 7.33
N VAL A 359 10.50 13.88 7.89
CA VAL A 359 11.48 13.06 8.62
C VAL A 359 11.29 13.18 10.14
N LYS A 360 11.15 12.03 10.81
CA LYS A 360 11.14 11.89 12.27
C LYS A 360 12.04 10.73 12.69
N ARG A 361 12.24 10.55 14.00
CA ARG A 361 13.15 9.51 14.54
C ARG A 361 12.84 8.09 14.07
N TRP A 362 11.56 7.71 14.00
CA TRP A 362 11.09 6.36 13.67
C TRP A 362 10.17 6.31 12.44
N THR A 363 9.93 7.43 11.78
CA THR A 363 9.12 7.47 10.55
C THR A 363 9.75 8.41 9.53
N VAL A 364 9.94 7.96 8.31
CA VAL A 364 10.61 8.70 7.25
C VAL A 364 9.69 8.77 6.02
N GLY A 365 9.04 9.91 5.83
CA GLY A 365 8.19 10.20 4.67
C GLY A 365 9.01 10.83 3.55
N ILE A 366 9.11 10.16 2.41
CA ILE A 366 10.00 10.56 1.29
C ILE A 366 9.25 10.99 0.02
N ASP A 367 7.94 11.17 0.09
CA ASP A 367 7.16 11.82 -0.98
C ASP A 367 7.32 13.33 -0.93
N SER A 368 8.37 13.82 -1.58
CA SER A 368 8.67 15.25 -1.73
C SER A 368 7.91 15.92 -2.89
N GLY A 369 6.91 15.26 -3.48
CA GLY A 369 6.01 15.86 -4.47
C GLY A 369 6.60 16.03 -5.87
N CYS A 370 7.38 15.06 -6.36
CA CYS A 370 8.02 15.10 -7.69
C CYS A 370 7.03 15.45 -8.81
N VAL A 371 5.84 14.84 -8.82
CA VAL A 371 4.80 15.08 -9.84
C VAL A 371 4.29 16.53 -9.88
N TYR A 372 4.50 17.28 -8.81
CA TYR A 372 4.11 18.68 -8.69
C TYR A 372 5.28 19.64 -9.01
N GLY A 373 6.30 19.17 -9.74
CA GLY A 373 7.47 19.97 -10.12
C GLY A 373 8.42 20.26 -8.95
N LYS A 374 8.31 19.50 -7.85
CA LYS A 374 9.24 19.58 -6.71
C LYS A 374 10.42 18.64 -6.93
N ARG A 375 10.62 17.66 -6.04
CA ARG A 375 11.80 16.80 -6.02
C ARG A 375 11.41 15.33 -5.94
N LEU A 376 12.23 14.46 -6.49
CA LEU A 376 12.20 13.02 -6.21
C LEU A 376 13.23 12.74 -5.12
N THR A 377 12.78 12.17 -4.00
CA THR A 377 13.65 11.87 -2.86
C THR A 377 13.81 10.37 -2.67
N ALA A 378 15.03 9.97 -2.35
CA ALA A 378 15.40 8.61 -1.99
C ALA A 378 16.10 8.58 -0.61
N LEU A 379 15.82 7.52 0.15
CA LEU A 379 16.54 7.15 1.36
C LEU A 379 17.57 6.08 1.00
N VAL A 380 18.85 6.36 1.26
CA VAL A 380 19.97 5.46 0.96
C VAL A 380 20.52 4.90 2.27
N LEU A 381 20.54 3.58 2.37
CA LEU A 381 21.06 2.80 3.49
C LEU A 381 22.20 1.89 3.03
N GLY A 382 23.07 1.47 3.94
CA GLY A 382 24.16 0.56 3.60
C GLY A 382 25.33 1.24 2.87
N GLY A 383 26.28 0.43 2.41
CA GLY A 383 27.52 0.88 1.77
C GLY A 383 28.66 1.25 2.74
N ARG A 384 29.75 1.80 2.21
CA ARG A 384 31.00 2.07 2.95
C ARG A 384 30.86 3.04 4.13
N ASN A 385 29.81 3.87 4.16
CA ASN A 385 29.59 4.90 5.20
C ASN A 385 28.66 4.44 6.36
N SER A 386 28.22 3.18 6.38
CA SER A 386 27.17 2.69 7.30
C SER A 386 27.59 2.44 8.75
N ARG A 387 28.90 2.43 9.03
CA ARG A 387 29.46 1.88 10.28
C ARG A 387 29.94 2.91 11.31
N VAL A 388 29.51 4.17 11.23
CA VAL A 388 29.83 5.16 12.27
C VAL A 388 28.68 5.21 13.28
N ASP A 389 28.90 4.68 14.48
CA ASP A 389 27.95 4.72 15.58
C ASP A 389 27.49 6.18 15.84
N PHE A 390 26.18 6.39 16.05
CA PHE A 390 25.61 7.73 16.32
C PHE A 390 26.00 8.28 17.71
N ALA A 391 26.55 7.44 18.58
CA ALA A 391 26.93 7.80 19.95
C ALA A 391 28.04 8.87 20.02
N ASP A 392 28.78 9.09 18.92
CA ASP A 392 29.89 10.06 18.86
C ASP A 392 29.55 11.35 18.10
N SER A 393 28.29 11.61 17.73
CA SER A 393 27.92 12.83 16.99
C SER A 393 26.57 13.39 17.42
N GLU A 394 26.55 14.09 18.57
CA GLU A 394 25.41 14.92 19.02
C GLU A 394 25.22 16.21 18.20
N GLU A 395 26.03 16.48 17.17
CA GLU A 395 26.14 17.83 16.58
C GLU A 395 25.65 18.00 15.13
N LEU A 396 24.80 17.11 14.60
CA LEU A 396 24.28 17.26 13.22
C LEU A 396 22.78 16.97 13.10
N VAL A 397 21.96 17.71 13.84
CA VAL A 397 20.62 18.07 13.37
C VAL A 397 20.78 19.50 12.83
N ARG A 398 20.96 19.64 11.51
CA ARG A 398 20.70 20.94 10.87
C ARG A 398 19.20 20.99 10.65
N ASP A 399 18.59 22.04 11.18
CA ASP A 399 17.17 22.33 11.09
C ASP A 399 16.69 22.12 9.65
N ILE A 400 15.81 21.12 9.48
CA ILE A 400 14.96 20.99 8.30
C ILE A 400 13.74 21.83 8.64
N ASP A 401 13.90 23.15 8.64
CA ASP A 401 12.78 24.07 8.90
C ASP A 401 12.00 24.33 7.61
N ASP A 402 10.69 24.29 7.81
CA ASP A 402 9.57 24.76 7.00
C ASP A 402 9.90 25.92 6.02
N ASP A 403 10.10 25.60 4.74
CA ASP A 403 9.91 26.58 3.64
C ASP A 403 8.40 26.66 3.34
N ASP A 404 7.68 27.45 4.15
CA ASP A 404 6.45 28.14 3.74
C ASP A 404 6.85 29.58 3.36
N ASP A 405 6.42 29.99 2.17
CA ASP A 405 6.80 31.19 1.40
C ASP A 405 6.67 32.54 2.15
N ASP A 406 7.62 33.45 1.90
CA ASP A 406 7.41 34.83 1.38
C ASP A 406 8.65 35.71 1.67
N ASP A 407 9.53 35.91 0.68
CA ASP A 407 10.06 37.25 0.38
C ASP A 407 10.85 37.29 -0.94
N ASP A 408 10.45 38.22 -1.79
CA ASP A 408 11.09 38.61 -3.04
C ASP A 408 12.50 39.16 -2.78
N SER A 409 13.53 38.58 -3.41
CA SER A 409 14.69 39.37 -3.83
C SER A 409 15.43 38.70 -5.00
N ASP A 410 15.47 39.44 -6.11
CA ASP A 410 16.29 39.17 -7.28
C ASP A 410 17.79 39.15 -6.90
N ASP A 411 18.50 38.08 -7.24
CA ASP A 411 19.91 38.20 -7.65
C ASP A 411 20.32 37.06 -8.59
N ASP A 412 20.67 37.46 -9.81
CA ASP A 412 21.18 36.62 -10.89
C ASP A 412 22.62 36.17 -10.58
N SER A 413 22.85 34.85 -10.47
CA SER A 413 24.14 34.29 -10.93
C SER A 413 24.03 32.83 -11.36
N ASP A 414 24.12 32.64 -12.68
CA ASP A 414 24.37 31.39 -13.35
C ASP A 414 25.59 30.65 -12.79
N THR A 415 25.37 29.53 -12.11
CA THR A 415 26.29 28.38 -12.15
C THR A 415 25.53 27.07 -12.23
N ASN A 416 25.59 26.48 -13.42
CA ASN A 416 24.98 25.23 -13.82
C ASN A 416 25.69 24.03 -13.16
N SER A 417 25.21 23.62 -11.97
CA SER A 417 25.27 22.22 -11.52
C SER A 417 24.08 21.95 -10.60
N GLU A 418 23.12 21.15 -11.05
CA GLU A 418 22.04 20.65 -10.20
C GLU A 418 22.61 19.71 -9.13
N ILE A 419 23.03 20.26 -8.00
CA ILE A 419 23.61 19.48 -6.90
C ILE A 419 22.47 18.75 -6.19
N ALA A 420 22.48 17.42 -6.25
CA ALA A 420 21.63 16.58 -5.41
C ALA A 420 21.83 16.98 -3.93
N SER A 421 20.76 17.40 -3.26
CA SER A 421 20.80 17.76 -1.83
C SER A 421 20.98 16.48 -1.02
N ARG A 422 21.99 16.45 -0.15
CA ARG A 422 22.33 15.30 0.69
C ARG A 422 22.28 15.66 2.16
N SER A 423 21.53 14.90 2.95
CA SER A 423 21.52 15.00 4.42
C SER A 423 21.59 13.62 5.05
N VAL A 424 22.14 13.52 6.26
CA VAL A 424 22.28 12.25 6.98
C VAL A 424 21.40 12.27 8.21
N ILE A 425 20.60 11.22 8.41
CA ILE A 425 19.64 11.10 9.51
C ILE A 425 19.88 9.82 10.32
N PRO A 426 19.50 9.76 11.60
CA PRO A 426 19.50 8.51 12.35
C PRO A 426 18.47 7.53 11.77
N PHE A 427 18.83 6.25 11.73
CA PHE A 427 17.97 5.18 11.19
C PHE A 427 18.08 3.89 12.01
N GLY A 428 16.96 3.22 12.27
CA GLY A 428 16.93 2.03 13.11
C GLY A 428 17.48 2.33 14.51
N ASP A 429 18.07 1.35 15.19
CA ASP A 429 18.55 1.54 16.56
C ASP A 429 19.80 2.42 16.65
N ARG A 430 20.78 2.19 15.76
CA ARG A 430 22.11 2.83 15.78
C ARG A 430 22.67 3.16 14.39
N GLY A 431 21.86 3.00 13.34
CA GLY A 431 22.28 3.21 11.96
C GLY A 431 22.12 4.67 11.51
N ARG A 432 22.54 4.91 10.27
CA ARG A 432 22.38 6.19 9.57
C ARG A 432 21.75 5.94 8.20
N ALA A 433 21.03 6.92 7.70
CA ALA A 433 20.55 6.95 6.32
C ALA A 433 20.93 8.28 5.66
N GLU A 434 21.22 8.24 4.36
CA GLU A 434 21.43 9.43 3.54
C GLU A 434 20.15 9.73 2.76
N ILE A 435 19.64 10.94 2.88
CA ILE A 435 18.56 11.45 2.03
C ILE A 435 19.20 12.06 0.79
N VAL A 436 18.79 11.60 -0.39
CA VAL A 436 19.23 12.12 -1.68
C VAL A 436 18.00 12.61 -2.43
N SER A 437 18.00 13.86 -2.88
CA SER A 437 16.91 14.39 -3.70
C SER A 437 17.41 14.99 -5.00
N VAL A 438 16.62 14.83 -6.06
CA VAL A 438 16.86 15.35 -7.40
C VAL A 438 15.66 16.19 -7.88
N SER A 439 15.91 17.12 -8.79
CA SER A 439 14.87 17.99 -9.35
C SER A 439 13.93 17.20 -10.26
N CYS A 440 12.64 17.52 -10.26
CA CYS A 440 11.65 16.95 -11.20
C CYS A 440 11.13 17.97 -12.21
N LYS A 441 11.81 19.12 -12.34
CA LYS A 441 11.47 20.19 -13.28
C LYS A 441 12.01 19.92 -14.68
#